data_AF-A0A955BLV4-F1
#
_entry.id   AF-A0A955BLV4-F1
#
_cell.length_a   1.000
_cell.length_b   1.000
_cell.length_c   1.000
_cell.angle_alpha   90.00
_cell.angle_beta   90.00
_cell.angle_gamma   90.00
#
_symmetry.space_group_name_H-M   'P 1'
#
loop_
_entity.id
_entity.type
_entity.pdbx_description
1 polymer ?
#
loop_
_entity_poly.entity_id
_entity_poly.type
_entity_poly.pdbx_seq_one_letter_code
_entity_poly.pdbx_strand_id
1 'polypeptide(L)'
;MDTNNKETELAELRRRVSDLEAQIARETEYKPFRPTGYYTAYYATTGFMLGIFGAMASLLFNVVGSVLTGKHPLELIRVYLTFPLGDQVFSFPPEQDGLMLAIGCCLYIGTGMVLGIPLYLALTRWGAGKSLFAKLVIATVVSLLIWVINFYGILSWLQPAVVDMSEENYIVNLVPPWVAAATHLVFGWTMALVYPLGDFVPHQQGTDH
;
A
#
# COMPACT_ATOMS: atom_id res chain seq x y z
N MET A 1 0.80 28.14 -69.31
CA MET A 1 0.60 27.21 -68.18
C MET A 1 -0.74 26.55 -68.40
N ASP A 2 -0.71 25.25 -68.72
CA ASP A 2 -1.83 24.52 -69.31
C ASP A 2 -2.94 24.27 -68.29
N THR A 3 -4.20 24.39 -68.70
CA THR A 3 -5.38 24.27 -67.81
C THR A 3 -5.42 22.91 -67.12
N ASN A 4 -4.94 21.87 -67.81
CA ASN A 4 -4.86 20.49 -67.34
C ASN A 4 -3.89 20.32 -66.14
N ASN A 5 -2.81 21.10 -66.10
CA ASN A 5 -1.88 21.09 -64.95
C ASN A 5 -2.54 21.67 -63.69
N LYS A 6 -3.37 22.71 -63.85
CA LYS A 6 -4.08 23.34 -62.72
C LYS A 6 -5.15 22.43 -62.14
N GLU A 7 -5.84 21.64 -62.96
CA GLU A 7 -6.82 20.65 -62.50
C GLU A 7 -6.16 19.51 -61.72
N THR A 8 -5.00 19.05 -62.19
CA THR A 8 -4.21 18.02 -61.51
C THR A 8 -3.68 18.52 -60.17
N GLU A 9 -3.14 19.74 -60.14
CA GLU A 9 -2.66 20.40 -58.92
C GLU A 9 -3.79 20.62 -57.90
N LEU A 10 -4.99 21.03 -58.38
CA LEU A 10 -6.17 21.18 -57.53
C LEU A 10 -6.61 19.84 -56.91
N ALA A 11 -6.57 18.75 -57.68
CA ALA A 11 -6.91 17.42 -57.19
C ALA A 11 -5.91 16.94 -56.11
N GLU A 12 -4.62 17.19 -56.31
CA GLU A 12 -3.59 16.86 -55.32
C GLU A 12 -3.76 17.68 -54.02
N LEU A 13 -4.01 18.98 -54.14
CA LEU A 13 -4.22 19.85 -52.98
C LEU A 13 -5.45 19.43 -52.17
N ARG A 14 -6.57 19.08 -52.83
CA ARG A 14 -7.77 18.56 -52.14
C ARG A 14 -7.47 17.27 -51.39
N ARG A 15 -6.68 16.37 -51.96
CA ARG A 15 -6.26 15.14 -51.29
C ARG A 15 -5.43 15.45 -50.04
N ARG A 16 -4.46 16.35 -50.15
CA ARG A 16 -3.63 16.77 -48.99
C ARG A 16 -4.45 17.43 -47.89
N VAL A 17 -5.43 18.26 -48.23
CA VAL A 17 -6.34 18.87 -47.25
C VAL A 17 -7.12 17.79 -46.52
N SER A 18 -7.71 16.83 -47.24
CA SER A 18 -8.44 15.72 -46.63
C SER A 18 -7.57 14.85 -45.72
N ASP A 19 -6.31 14.60 -46.10
CA ASP A 19 -5.36 13.83 -45.29
C ASP A 19 -4.98 14.58 -44.01
N LEU A 20 -4.75 15.90 -44.11
CA LEU A 20 -4.45 16.76 -42.98
C LEU A 20 -5.64 16.88 -42.02
N GLU A 21 -6.86 17.03 -42.54
CA GLU A 21 -8.08 17.03 -41.73
C GLU A 21 -8.24 15.71 -40.96
N ALA A 22 -7.95 14.57 -41.60
CA ALA A 22 -7.98 13.26 -40.94
C ALA A 22 -6.85 13.08 -39.90
N GLN A 23 -5.68 13.68 -40.10
CA GLN A 23 -4.60 13.69 -39.10
C GLN A 23 -4.96 14.57 -37.90
N ILE A 24 -5.44 15.79 -38.15
CA ILE A 24 -5.91 16.71 -37.09
C ILE A 24 -7.05 16.06 -36.30
N ALA A 25 -8.00 15.40 -36.95
CA ALA A 25 -9.07 14.70 -36.26
C ALA A 25 -8.53 13.61 -35.31
N ARG A 26 -7.54 12.82 -35.76
CA ARG A 26 -6.90 11.77 -34.94
C ARG A 26 -6.07 12.33 -33.79
N GLU A 27 -5.36 13.44 -34.00
CA GLU A 27 -4.55 14.10 -32.96
C GLU A 27 -5.43 14.85 -31.95
N THR A 28 -6.52 15.45 -32.41
CA THR A 28 -7.50 16.15 -31.56
C THR A 28 -8.38 15.16 -30.77
N GLU A 29 -8.53 13.93 -31.27
CA GLU A 29 -9.18 12.83 -30.52
C GLU A 29 -8.28 12.25 -29.40
N TYR A 30 -7.17 12.90 -29.05
CA TYR A 30 -6.50 12.63 -27.78
C TYR A 30 -7.42 13.01 -26.62
N LYS A 31 -8.22 12.04 -26.16
CA LYS A 31 -8.95 12.13 -24.91
C LYS A 31 -7.95 11.84 -23.79
N PRO A 32 -7.51 12.83 -23.01
CA PRO A 32 -6.65 12.57 -21.85
C PRO A 32 -7.34 11.52 -20.97
N PHE A 33 -6.59 10.48 -20.55
CA PHE A 33 -7.12 9.43 -19.69
C PHE A 33 -7.70 10.07 -18.42
N ARG A 34 -9.04 10.00 -18.29
CA ARG A 34 -9.78 10.51 -17.13
C ARG A 34 -10.52 9.33 -16.51
N PRO A 35 -10.11 8.82 -15.34
CA PRO A 35 -10.88 7.80 -14.65
C PRO A 35 -12.24 8.41 -14.26
N THR A 36 -13.31 7.89 -14.84
CA THR A 36 -14.71 8.33 -14.60
C THR A 36 -15.35 7.66 -13.40
N GLY A 37 -14.64 6.75 -12.72
CA GLY A 37 -15.15 5.96 -11.61
C GLY A 37 -14.06 5.50 -10.66
N TYR A 38 -14.30 4.37 -9.97
CA TYR A 38 -13.39 3.83 -8.96
C TYR A 38 -12.02 3.50 -9.56
N TYR A 39 -10.98 4.24 -9.13
CA TYR A 39 -9.64 4.09 -9.64
C TYR A 39 -8.77 3.23 -8.70
N THR A 40 -8.85 1.90 -8.88
CA THR A 40 -8.16 0.93 -8.02
C THR A 40 -6.66 1.19 -7.89
N ALA A 41 -5.97 1.52 -8.98
CA ALA A 41 -4.52 1.74 -8.94
C ALA A 41 -4.15 2.98 -8.10
N TYR A 42 -4.95 4.05 -8.18
CA TYR A 42 -4.79 5.22 -7.31
C TYR A 42 -4.99 4.82 -5.85
N TYR A 43 -6.12 4.18 -5.52
CA TYR A 43 -6.39 3.79 -4.13
C TYR A 43 -5.43 2.75 -3.58
N ALA A 44 -4.89 1.84 -4.42
CA ALA A 44 -3.84 0.92 -4.02
C ALA A 44 -2.56 1.67 -3.68
N THR A 45 -2.12 2.61 -4.53
CA THR A 45 -0.92 3.42 -4.28
C THR A 45 -1.08 4.30 -3.05
N THR A 46 -2.25 4.91 -2.88
CA THR A 46 -2.60 5.69 -1.71
C THR A 46 -2.59 4.84 -0.45
N GLY A 47 -3.21 3.65 -0.49
CA GLY A 47 -3.17 2.70 0.62
C GLY A 47 -1.76 2.26 0.98
N PHE A 48 -0.90 2.07 -0.03
CA PHE A 48 0.50 1.75 0.16
C PHE A 48 1.26 2.87 0.88
N MET A 49 1.08 4.13 0.47
CA MET A 49 1.72 5.28 1.11
C MET A 49 1.16 5.57 2.50
N LEU A 50 -0.16 5.52 2.68
CA LEU A 50 -0.79 5.73 3.97
C LEU A 50 -0.48 4.59 4.97
N GLY A 51 -0.18 3.39 4.46
CA GLY A 51 0.27 2.26 5.26
C GLY A 51 1.50 2.57 6.14
N ILE A 52 2.34 3.54 5.76
CA ILE A 52 3.44 4.04 6.59
C ILE A 52 2.94 4.53 7.95
N PHE A 53 1.84 5.31 7.98
CA PHE A 53 1.28 5.84 9.23
C PHE A 53 0.75 4.72 10.13
N GLY A 54 0.05 3.75 9.55
CA GLY A 54 -0.41 2.56 10.27
C GLY A 54 0.76 1.78 10.85
N ALA A 55 1.83 1.60 10.07
CA ALA A 55 3.03 0.90 10.50
C ALA A 55 3.73 1.60 11.66
N MET A 56 3.93 2.92 11.55
CA MET A 56 4.55 3.72 12.62
C MET A 56 3.75 3.68 13.91
N ALA A 57 2.42 3.83 13.84
CA ALA A 57 1.56 3.76 15.01
C ALA A 57 1.62 2.38 15.68
N SER A 58 1.63 1.31 14.88
CA SER A 58 1.71 -0.07 15.38
C SER A 58 3.09 -0.40 15.96
N LEU A 59 4.15 0.11 15.34
CA LEU A 59 5.52 -0.01 15.85
C LEU A 59 5.65 0.72 17.18
N LEU A 60 5.13 1.94 17.29
CA LEU A 60 5.13 2.70 18.54
C LEU A 60 4.34 1.97 19.63
N PHE A 61 3.17 1.42 19.31
CA PHE A 61 2.37 0.61 20.23
C PHE A 61 3.17 -0.58 20.77
N ASN A 62 3.85 -1.30 19.88
CA ASN A 62 4.72 -2.42 20.22
C ASN A 62 5.91 -2.01 21.11
N VAL A 63 6.59 -0.90 20.78
CA VAL A 63 7.71 -0.37 21.58
C VAL A 63 7.23 0.01 22.98
N VAL A 64 6.15 0.77 23.09
CA VAL A 64 5.56 1.16 24.39
C VAL A 64 5.11 -0.06 25.18
N GLY A 65 4.46 -1.03 24.53
CA GLY A 65 4.03 -2.28 25.16
C GLY A 65 5.20 -3.11 25.68
N SER A 66 6.32 -3.16 24.96
CA SER A 66 7.54 -3.86 25.42
C SER A 66 8.11 -3.23 26.68
N VAL A 67 8.19 -1.89 26.74
CA VAL A 67 8.68 -1.16 27.92
C VAL A 67 7.77 -1.40 29.14
N LEU A 68 6.45 -1.38 28.95
CA LEU A 68 5.48 -1.63 30.03
C LEU A 68 5.53 -3.08 30.57
N THR A 69 5.97 -4.03 29.75
CA THR A 69 6.12 -5.44 30.14
C THR A 69 7.55 -5.79 30.60
N GLY A 70 8.43 -4.79 30.70
CA GLY A 70 9.82 -4.96 31.14
C GLY A 70 10.74 -5.62 30.10
N LYS A 71 10.30 -5.76 28.85
CA LYS A 71 11.11 -6.30 27.74
C LYS A 71 11.81 -5.19 26.97
N HIS A 72 12.98 -5.50 26.42
CA HIS A 72 13.71 -4.54 25.60
C HIS A 72 13.12 -4.48 24.18
N PRO A 73 12.79 -3.30 23.61
CA PRO A 73 12.17 -3.20 22.28
C PRO A 73 12.98 -3.87 21.15
N LEU A 74 14.31 -3.90 21.29
CA LEU A 74 15.21 -4.57 20.34
C LEU A 74 14.93 -6.08 20.25
N GLU A 75 14.47 -6.73 21.33
CA GLU A 75 14.12 -8.15 21.33
C GLU A 75 12.95 -8.41 20.38
N LEU A 76 11.94 -7.56 20.40
CA LEU A 76 10.80 -7.65 19.48
C LEU A 76 11.23 -7.44 18.02
N ILE A 77 12.15 -6.50 17.77
CA ILE A 77 12.70 -6.27 16.43
C ILE A 77 13.51 -7.48 15.94
N ARG A 78 14.32 -8.10 16.81
CA ARG A 78 15.06 -9.34 16.50
C ARG A 78 14.10 -10.47 16.15
N VAL A 79 13.01 -10.60 16.91
CA VAL A 79 11.94 -11.57 16.61
C VAL A 79 11.36 -11.34 15.21
N TYR A 80 11.06 -10.10 14.80
CA TYR A 80 10.59 -9.82 13.44
C TYR A 80 11.66 -10.09 12.36
N LEU A 81 12.93 -9.83 12.65
CA LEU A 81 14.05 -10.06 11.74
C LEU A 81 14.35 -11.54 11.49
N THR A 82 13.78 -12.46 12.28
CA THR A 82 13.83 -13.90 11.94
C THR A 82 13.15 -14.21 10.60
N PHE A 83 12.24 -13.36 10.12
CA PHE A 83 11.57 -13.57 8.84
C PHE A 83 12.53 -13.52 7.64
N PRO A 84 13.38 -12.49 7.45
CA PRO A 84 14.38 -12.51 6.39
C PRO A 84 15.69 -13.25 6.72
N LEU A 85 16.06 -13.37 8.01
CA LEU A 85 17.40 -13.79 8.41
C LEU A 85 17.45 -15.11 9.20
N GLY A 86 16.30 -15.70 9.55
CA GLY A 86 16.23 -16.89 10.39
C GLY A 86 16.90 -16.68 11.75
N ASP A 87 17.43 -17.76 12.32
CA ASP A 87 18.03 -17.77 13.66
C ASP A 87 19.38 -17.03 13.74
N GLN A 88 19.98 -16.71 12.57
CA GLN A 88 21.24 -15.97 12.50
C GLN A 88 21.12 -14.58 13.14
N VAL A 89 19.90 -14.03 13.26
CA VAL A 89 19.64 -12.76 13.92
C VAL A 89 20.13 -12.73 15.37
N PHE A 90 20.16 -13.87 16.06
CA PHE A 90 20.60 -13.95 17.45
C PHE A 90 22.13 -14.10 17.59
N SER A 91 22.83 -14.37 16.49
CA SER A 91 24.29 -14.50 16.46
C SER A 91 25.03 -13.19 16.22
N PHE A 92 24.33 -12.11 15.88
CA PHE A 92 24.96 -10.82 15.61
C PHE A 92 25.56 -10.18 16.87
N PRO A 93 26.76 -9.58 16.76
CA PRO A 93 27.41 -8.93 17.88
C PRO A 93 26.65 -7.65 18.30
N PRO A 94 26.65 -7.27 19.60
CA PRO A 94 25.93 -6.10 20.12
C PRO A 94 26.28 -4.78 19.42
N GLU A 95 27.48 -4.67 18.86
CA GLU A 95 27.95 -3.51 18.09
C GLU A 95 27.08 -3.23 16.85
N GLN A 96 26.35 -4.24 16.36
CA GLN A 96 25.47 -4.14 15.19
C GLN A 96 23.99 -3.89 15.55
N ASP A 97 23.65 -3.71 16.83
CA ASP A 97 22.27 -3.51 17.29
C ASP A 97 21.57 -2.33 16.60
N GLY A 98 22.30 -1.24 16.35
CA GLY A 98 21.76 -0.08 15.65
C GLY A 98 21.39 -0.38 14.19
N LEU A 99 22.20 -1.19 13.50
CA LEU A 99 21.93 -1.62 12.13
C LEU A 99 20.73 -2.57 12.09
N MET A 100 20.66 -3.52 13.02
CA MET A 100 19.52 -4.43 13.14
C MET A 100 18.23 -3.66 13.40
N LEU A 101 18.25 -2.68 14.31
CA LEU A 101 17.09 -1.83 14.57
C LEU A 101 16.63 -1.11 13.30
N ALA A 102 17.57 -0.51 12.54
CA ALA A 102 17.26 0.19 11.29
C ALA A 102 16.62 -0.75 10.26
N ILE A 103 17.20 -1.93 10.02
CA ILE A 103 16.68 -2.92 9.07
C ILE A 103 15.28 -3.39 9.51
N GLY A 104 15.11 -3.71 10.79
CA GLY A 104 13.84 -4.14 11.35
C GLY A 104 12.75 -3.08 11.23
N CYS A 105 13.07 -1.81 11.51
CA CYS A 105 12.15 -0.69 11.30
C CYS A 105 11.75 -0.55 9.83
N CYS A 106 12.71 -0.60 8.91
CA CYS A 106 12.45 -0.52 7.47
C CYS A 106 11.55 -1.67 6.98
N LEU A 107 11.81 -2.89 7.43
CA LEU A 107 10.97 -4.05 7.12
C LEU A 107 9.56 -3.87 7.69
N TYR A 108 9.44 -3.45 8.94
CA TYR A 108 8.15 -3.24 9.58
C TYR A 108 7.30 -2.19 8.83
N ILE A 109 7.93 -1.07 8.44
CA ILE A 109 7.28 -0.03 7.64
C ILE A 109 6.90 -0.58 6.26
N GLY A 110 7.82 -1.26 5.58
CA GLY A 110 7.56 -1.85 4.26
C GLY A 110 6.41 -2.86 4.27
N THR A 111 6.34 -3.73 5.27
CA THR A 111 5.21 -4.65 5.46
C THR A 111 3.92 -3.86 5.68
N GLY A 112 3.94 -2.83 6.52
CA GLY A 112 2.77 -1.98 6.74
C GLY A 112 2.29 -1.23 5.49
N MET A 113 3.21 -0.82 4.61
CA MET A 113 2.85 -0.25 3.30
C MET A 113 2.08 -1.29 2.45
N VAL A 114 2.59 -2.51 2.34
CA VAL A 114 1.93 -3.58 1.57
C VAL A 114 0.55 -3.92 2.16
N LEU A 115 0.45 -4.06 3.49
CA LEU A 115 -0.80 -4.34 4.18
C LEU A 115 -1.79 -3.16 4.13
N GLY A 116 -1.29 -1.93 3.94
CA GLY A 116 -2.10 -0.75 3.75
C GLY A 116 -2.97 -0.82 2.49
N ILE A 117 -2.52 -1.51 1.44
CA ILE A 117 -3.25 -1.67 0.17
C ILE A 117 -4.64 -2.32 0.38
N PRO A 118 -4.74 -3.58 0.84
CA PRO A 118 -6.04 -4.24 0.96
C PRO A 118 -6.95 -3.55 1.97
N LEU A 119 -6.39 -3.01 3.05
CA LEU A 119 -7.16 -2.31 4.06
C LEU A 119 -7.75 -1.01 3.51
N TYR A 120 -6.96 -0.22 2.79
CA TYR A 120 -7.42 1.05 2.21
C TYR A 120 -8.46 0.80 1.12
N LEU A 121 -8.25 -0.20 0.26
CA LEU A 121 -9.24 -0.63 -0.74
C LEU A 121 -10.56 -1.06 -0.10
N ALA A 122 -10.52 -1.75 1.05
CA ALA A 122 -11.73 -2.11 1.78
C ALA A 122 -12.46 -0.86 2.34
N LEU A 123 -11.69 0.10 2.88
CA LEU A 123 -12.24 1.35 3.40
C LEU A 123 -12.87 2.22 2.31
N THR A 124 -12.24 2.36 1.15
CA THR A 124 -12.81 3.12 0.02
C THR A 124 -14.00 2.38 -0.58
N ARG A 125 -13.95 1.04 -0.67
CA ARG A 125 -15.00 0.24 -1.33
C ARG A 125 -16.26 0.08 -0.49
N TRP A 126 -16.13 -0.05 0.83
CA TRP A 126 -17.25 -0.31 1.75
C TRP A 126 -17.51 0.82 2.75
N GLY A 127 -16.56 1.72 2.96
CA GLY A 127 -16.64 2.84 3.90
C GLY A 127 -16.94 4.19 3.26
N ALA A 128 -16.92 4.30 1.92
CA ALA A 128 -17.27 5.54 1.23
C ALA A 128 -18.66 6.06 1.64
N GLY A 129 -18.74 7.35 1.98
CA GLY A 129 -19.97 8.01 2.43
C GLY A 129 -20.50 7.59 3.80
N LYS A 130 -19.83 6.67 4.51
CA LYS A 130 -20.26 6.22 5.86
C LYS A 130 -19.59 7.03 6.97
N SER A 131 -20.19 6.95 8.17
CA SER A 131 -19.65 7.56 9.38
C SER A 131 -18.29 6.96 9.78
N LEU A 132 -17.51 7.70 10.57
CA LEU A 132 -16.22 7.22 11.11
C LEU A 132 -16.37 5.90 11.86
N PHE A 133 -17.44 5.74 12.65
CA PHE A 133 -17.71 4.50 13.37
C PHE A 133 -17.84 3.30 12.44
N ALA A 134 -18.58 3.42 11.33
CA ALA A 134 -18.68 2.36 10.35
C ALA A 134 -17.34 2.03 9.69
N LYS A 135 -16.51 3.05 9.42
CA LYS A 135 -15.14 2.86 8.90
C LYS A 135 -14.24 2.12 9.91
N LEU A 136 -14.35 2.42 11.20
CA LEU A 136 -13.63 1.72 12.26
C LEU A 136 -14.06 0.26 12.40
N VAL A 137 -15.36 -0.05 12.21
CA VAL A 137 -15.85 -1.43 12.18
C VAL A 137 -15.26 -2.19 10.98
N ILE A 138 -15.27 -1.58 9.79
CA ILE A 138 -14.66 -2.18 8.58
C ILE A 138 -13.16 -2.43 8.81
N ALA A 139 -12.44 -1.42 9.32
CA ALA A 139 -11.02 -1.54 9.62
C ALA A 139 -10.74 -2.64 10.64
N THR A 140 -11.52 -2.75 11.70
CA THR A 140 -11.43 -3.83 12.69
C THR A 140 -11.54 -5.20 12.04
N VAL A 141 -12.59 -5.43 11.25
CA VAL A 141 -12.84 -6.73 10.60
C VAL A 141 -11.69 -7.09 9.65
N VAL A 142 -11.28 -6.15 8.81
CA VAL A 142 -10.23 -6.40 7.80
C VAL A 142 -8.87 -6.57 8.47
N SER A 143 -8.52 -5.77 9.48
CA SER A 143 -7.29 -5.93 10.23
C SER A 143 -7.20 -7.26 10.97
N LEU A 144 -8.30 -7.72 11.58
CA LEU A 144 -8.33 -9.03 12.23
C LEU A 144 -8.21 -10.16 11.20
N LEU A 145 -8.80 -10.02 10.02
CA LEU A 145 -8.61 -10.97 8.94
C LEU A 145 -7.15 -11.01 8.47
N ILE A 146 -6.52 -9.85 8.27
CA ILE A 146 -5.08 -9.75 7.95
C ILE A 146 -4.25 -10.40 9.06
N TRP A 147 -4.57 -10.13 10.33
CA TRP A 147 -3.89 -10.76 11.46
C TRP A 147 -4.01 -12.28 11.42
N VAL A 148 -5.20 -12.83 11.21
CA VAL A 148 -5.40 -14.30 11.10
C VAL A 148 -4.57 -14.88 9.97
N ILE A 149 -4.61 -14.27 8.79
CA ILE A 149 -3.85 -14.73 7.62
C ILE A 149 -2.34 -14.62 7.87
N ASN A 150 -1.88 -13.51 8.43
CA ASN A 150 -0.46 -13.27 8.67
C ASN A 150 0.07 -14.19 9.77
N PHE A 151 -0.60 -14.26 10.91
CA PHE A 151 -0.17 -15.03 12.06
C PHE A 151 -0.25 -16.54 11.81
N TYR A 152 -1.39 -17.04 11.33
CA TYR A 152 -1.59 -18.48 11.13
C TYR A 152 -1.20 -18.96 9.73
N GLY A 153 -1.33 -18.14 8.69
CA GLY A 153 -0.95 -18.52 7.33
C GLY A 153 0.54 -18.30 7.06
N ILE A 154 1.03 -17.08 7.28
CA ILE A 154 2.39 -16.69 6.88
C ILE A 154 3.41 -17.12 7.94
N LEU A 155 3.25 -16.66 9.18
CA LEU A 155 4.26 -16.83 10.22
C LEU A 155 4.27 -18.27 10.78
N SER A 156 3.09 -18.88 10.95
CA SER A 156 3.04 -20.25 11.50
C SER A 156 3.43 -21.35 10.50
N TRP A 157 3.26 -21.11 9.20
CA TRP A 157 3.43 -22.13 8.16
C TRP A 157 4.40 -21.76 7.04
N LEU A 158 4.23 -20.60 6.40
CA LEU A 158 5.05 -20.23 5.24
C LEU A 158 6.49 -19.88 5.61
N GLN A 159 6.70 -19.11 6.68
CA GLN A 159 8.04 -18.68 7.10
C GLN A 159 8.95 -19.87 7.46
N PRO A 160 8.55 -20.83 8.31
CA PRO A 160 9.38 -22.00 8.62
C PRO A 160 9.69 -22.88 7.40
N ALA A 161 8.80 -22.89 6.39
CA ALA A 161 8.99 -23.68 5.18
C ALA A 161 9.98 -23.06 4.18
N VAL A 162 10.16 -21.73 4.23
CA VAL A 162 10.96 -20.97 3.25
C VAL A 162 12.30 -20.50 3.84
N VAL A 163 12.38 -20.36 5.16
CA VAL A 163 13.56 -19.86 5.88
C VAL A 163 14.08 -20.99 6.74
N ASP A 164 15.39 -21.23 6.68
CA ASP A 164 16.08 -22.27 7.46
C ASP A 164 16.10 -21.88 8.95
N MET A 165 14.96 -22.10 9.60
CA MET A 165 14.63 -21.62 10.95
C MET A 165 14.31 -22.84 11.83
N SER A 166 14.74 -22.82 13.09
CA SER A 166 14.46 -23.91 14.03
C SER A 166 12.96 -24.13 14.24
N GLU A 167 12.59 -25.38 14.58
CA GLU A 167 11.19 -25.82 14.83
C GLU A 167 10.48 -25.00 15.92
N GLU A 168 11.21 -24.22 16.73
CA GLU A 168 10.67 -23.41 17.82
C GLU A 168 9.80 -22.23 17.37
N ASN A 169 9.70 -21.91 16.06
CA ASN A 169 8.84 -20.85 15.50
C ASN A 169 8.64 -19.65 16.44
N TYR A 170 9.75 -18.98 16.73
CA TYR A 170 9.86 -18.02 17.82
C TYR A 170 8.82 -16.89 17.77
N ILE A 171 8.38 -16.45 16.58
CA ILE A 171 7.37 -15.38 16.48
C ILE A 171 6.03 -15.83 17.06
N VAL A 172 5.57 -17.04 16.73
CA VAL A 172 4.28 -17.57 17.20
C VAL A 172 4.31 -17.88 18.71
N ASN A 173 5.46 -18.32 19.21
CA ASN A 173 5.62 -18.75 20.59
C ASN A 173 5.99 -17.60 21.57
N LEU A 174 6.68 -16.56 21.10
CA LEU A 174 7.10 -15.42 21.95
C LEU A 174 6.11 -14.26 21.94
N VAL A 175 5.34 -14.06 20.86
CA VAL A 175 4.36 -12.99 20.75
C VAL A 175 2.96 -13.53 21.06
N PRO A 176 2.34 -13.14 22.18
CA PRO A 176 0.99 -13.61 22.49
C PRO A 176 0.02 -13.22 21.35
N PRO A 177 -0.87 -14.13 20.90
CA PRO A 177 -1.76 -13.87 19.77
C PRO A 177 -2.63 -12.62 19.94
N TRP A 178 -3.02 -12.30 21.18
CA TRP A 178 -3.80 -11.10 21.49
C TRP A 178 -2.99 -9.80 21.31
N VAL A 179 -1.68 -9.82 21.56
CA VAL A 179 -0.78 -8.67 21.30
C VAL A 179 -0.69 -8.46 19.79
N ALA A 180 -0.45 -9.54 19.04
CA ALA A 180 -0.42 -9.48 17.59
C ALA A 180 -1.75 -8.94 17.02
N ALA A 181 -2.89 -9.40 17.53
CA ALA A 181 -4.20 -8.88 17.14
C ALA A 181 -4.35 -7.39 17.45
N ALA A 182 -3.97 -6.95 18.67
CA ALA A 182 -4.02 -5.55 19.08
C ALA A 182 -3.17 -4.65 18.16
N THR A 183 -1.98 -5.09 17.78
CA THR A 183 -1.09 -4.38 16.85
C THR A 183 -1.75 -4.20 15.47
N HIS A 184 -2.44 -5.22 14.95
CA HIS A 184 -3.17 -5.11 13.68
C HIS A 184 -4.42 -4.22 13.80
N LEU A 185 -5.07 -4.18 14.97
CA LEU A 185 -6.18 -3.26 15.23
C LEU A 185 -5.71 -1.80 15.26
N VAL A 186 -4.60 -1.52 15.94
CA VAL A 186 -3.97 -0.18 15.93
C VAL A 186 -3.65 0.24 14.51
N PHE A 187 -3.00 -0.64 13.72
CA PHE A 187 -2.77 -0.40 12.29
C PHE A 187 -4.06 -0.03 11.55
N GLY A 188 -5.11 -0.84 11.74
CA GLY A 188 -6.41 -0.68 11.10
C GLY A 188 -7.07 0.66 11.39
N TRP A 189 -7.12 1.00 12.66
CA TRP A 189 -7.76 2.23 13.13
C TRP A 189 -6.98 3.46 12.70
N THR A 190 -5.64 3.42 12.73
CA THR A 190 -4.83 4.51 12.18
C THR A 190 -5.14 4.73 10.71
N MET A 191 -5.23 3.67 9.91
CA MET A 191 -5.59 3.75 8.50
C MET A 191 -7.00 4.32 8.27
N ALA A 192 -7.98 3.97 9.12
CA ALA A 192 -9.31 4.57 9.08
C ALA A 192 -9.31 6.07 9.44
N LEU A 193 -8.40 6.50 10.33
CA LEU A 193 -8.25 7.91 10.71
C LEU A 193 -7.54 8.73 9.64
N VAL A 194 -6.50 8.19 9.00
CA VAL A 194 -5.78 8.87 7.90
C VAL A 194 -6.46 8.72 6.54
N TYR A 195 -7.51 7.89 6.45
CA TYR A 195 -8.30 7.65 5.25
C TYR A 195 -8.64 8.92 4.44
N PRO A 196 -9.13 10.02 5.05
CA PRO A 196 -9.55 11.20 4.31
C PRO A 196 -8.42 11.88 3.52
N LEU A 197 -7.16 11.65 3.89
CA LEU A 197 -5.99 12.23 3.20
C LEU A 197 -5.80 11.68 1.78
N GLY A 198 -6.45 10.57 1.47
CA GLY A 198 -6.30 9.88 0.19
C GLY A 198 -7.58 9.80 -0.64
N ASP A 199 -8.59 10.60 -0.32
CA ASP A 199 -9.83 10.64 -1.10
C ASP A 199 -9.56 11.28 -2.47
N PHE A 200 -9.90 10.54 -3.53
CA PHE A 200 -9.76 11.03 -4.90
C PHE A 200 -10.86 12.06 -5.19
N VAL A 201 -10.46 13.30 -5.49
CA VAL A 201 -11.35 14.33 -6.00
C VAL A 201 -11.07 14.52 -7.49
N PRO A 202 -12.00 14.14 -8.40
CA PRO A 202 -11.83 14.38 -9.82
C PRO A 202 -11.65 15.87 -10.09
N HIS A 203 -10.63 16.24 -10.88
CA HIS A 203 -10.42 17.63 -11.27
C HIS A 203 -11.59 18.11 -12.14
N GLN A 204 -12.40 19.03 -11.61
CA GLN A 204 -13.40 19.75 -12.40
C GLN A 204 -12.66 20.87 -13.13
N GLN A 205 -12.59 20.80 -14.46
CA GLN A 205 -12.14 21.96 -15.23
C GLN A 205 -13.13 23.08 -14.94
N GLY A 206 -12.62 24.20 -14.40
CA GLY A 206 -13.41 25.43 -14.31
C GLY A 206 -13.95 25.71 -15.71
N THR A 207 -15.26 25.81 -15.83
CA THR A 207 -15.86 26.42 -17.01
C THR A 207 -15.32 27.84 -17.05
N ASP A 208 -14.39 28.11 -17.96
CA ASP A 208 -14.01 29.46 -18.33
C ASP A 208 -15.30 30.20 -18.70
N HIS A 209 -15.67 31.17 -17.86
CA HIS A 209 -16.81 32.07 -18.07
C HIS A 209 -16.44 33.20 -19.02
#